data_AF-A0A954Q6A1-F1
#
_entry.id   AF-A0A954Q6A1-F1
#
_cell.length_a   1.000
_cell.length_b   1.000
_cell.length_c   1.000
_cell.angle_alpha   90.00
_cell.angle_beta   90.00
_cell.angle_gamma   90.00
#
_symmetry.space_group_name_H-M   'P 1'
#
loop_
_entity.id
_entity.type
_entity.pdbx_description
1 polymer ?
#
loop_
_entity_poly.entity_id
_entity_poly.type
_entity_poly.pdbx_seq_one_letter_code
_entity_poly.pdbx_strand_id
1 'polypeptide(L)'
;MIKKLAMFVAFTTVSSGLTAQGQVVQLPTYRVFSVGTTVSVPDGGAAYLGGVTRGAWSSSSRGVPGLSQVPGLNRLFTNRGIGSSVTSSHAYATATIIDHAEMDRALLAEAAARRGDFGDASFGGASATDRRAAYLSEFVARGMQTVTPVTPVAPNLAVPAPVDRLANAEAQQEAEMAMYLQRAESAEAAGNLGAARCSYSVLARRGSEELKRLAARRLAALAGPTTGDKLAGREH
;
A
#
# COMPACT_ATOMS: atom_id res chain seq x y z
N MET A 1 -13.43 -4.03 98.18
CA MET A 1 -12.94 -5.36 97.78
C MET A 1 -13.39 -5.66 96.34
N ILE A 2 -12.42 -5.60 95.43
CA ILE A 2 -12.27 -6.22 94.09
C ILE A 2 -13.54 -6.40 93.23
N LYS A 3 -13.75 -5.47 92.30
CA LYS A 3 -14.62 -5.62 91.13
C LYS A 3 -13.94 -6.57 90.13
N LYS A 4 -14.55 -7.73 89.85
CA LYS A 4 -14.09 -8.66 88.81
C LYS A 4 -14.46 -8.09 87.44
N LEU A 5 -13.45 -7.59 86.71
CA LEU A 5 -13.55 -7.16 85.32
C LEU A 5 -13.43 -8.41 84.44
N ALA A 6 -14.53 -8.87 83.85
CA ALA A 6 -14.50 -9.94 82.86
C ALA A 6 -14.13 -9.34 81.49
N MET A 7 -12.93 -9.67 81.00
CA MET A 7 -12.44 -9.28 79.69
C MET A 7 -13.02 -10.25 78.64
N PHE A 8 -14.01 -9.80 77.87
CA PHE A 8 -14.61 -10.56 76.78
C PHE A 8 -13.80 -10.32 75.51
N VAL A 9 -13.01 -11.31 75.07
CA VAL A 9 -12.23 -11.25 73.83
C VAL A 9 -13.11 -11.73 72.68
N ALA A 10 -13.54 -10.81 71.82
CA ALA A 10 -14.23 -11.13 70.58
C ALA A 10 -13.20 -11.54 69.52
N PHE A 11 -13.18 -12.83 69.17
CA PHE A 11 -12.37 -13.34 68.07
C PHE A 11 -13.13 -13.13 66.76
N THR A 12 -12.88 -12.02 66.07
CA THR A 12 -13.38 -11.76 64.72
C THR A 12 -12.58 -12.60 63.72
N THR A 13 -13.14 -13.74 63.31
CA THR A 13 -12.67 -14.48 62.13
C THR A 13 -12.85 -13.62 60.89
N VAL A 14 -11.75 -13.05 60.39
CA VAL A 14 -11.70 -12.51 59.03
C VAL A 14 -11.62 -13.71 58.09
N SER A 15 -12.75 -14.10 57.50
CA SER A 15 -12.77 -15.06 56.40
C SER A 15 -12.17 -14.38 55.17
N SER A 16 -10.87 -14.56 54.95
CA SER A 16 -10.21 -14.21 53.70
C SER A 16 -10.77 -15.10 52.60
N GLY A 17 -11.86 -14.67 51.95
CA GLY A 17 -12.36 -15.34 50.76
C GLY A 17 -11.25 -15.33 49.71
N LEU A 18 -10.80 -16.51 49.28
CA LEU A 18 -9.93 -16.62 48.11
C LEU A 18 -10.70 -16.04 46.93
N THR A 19 -10.31 -14.86 46.47
CA THR A 19 -10.80 -14.30 45.21
C THR A 19 -10.29 -15.20 44.10
N ALA A 20 -11.18 -15.99 43.50
CA ALA A 20 -10.84 -16.79 42.34
C ALA A 20 -10.44 -15.83 41.21
N GLN A 21 -9.14 -15.70 40.97
CA GLN A 21 -8.59 -14.99 39.84
C GLN A 21 -8.99 -15.76 38.58
N GLY A 22 -9.98 -15.24 37.84
CA GLY A 22 -10.44 -15.85 36.60
C GLY A 22 -9.29 -15.89 35.58
N GLN A 23 -8.79 -17.08 35.28
CA GLN A 23 -7.79 -17.26 34.23
C GLN A 23 -8.44 -17.04 32.87
N VAL A 24 -8.01 -15.98 32.16
CA VAL A 24 -8.44 -15.74 30.77
C VAL A 24 -7.57 -16.55 29.82
N VAL A 25 -8.19 -17.46 29.06
CA VAL A 25 -7.53 -18.14 27.95
C VAL A 25 -7.81 -17.33 26.69
N GLN A 26 -6.77 -16.76 26.09
CA GLN A 26 -6.88 -16.08 24.81
C GLN A 26 -6.83 -17.12 23.69
N LEU A 27 -7.90 -17.21 22.90
CA LEU A 27 -7.94 -18.05 21.71
C LEU A 27 -7.45 -17.26 20.49
N PRO A 28 -6.61 -17.85 19.63
CA PRO A 28 -6.23 -17.21 18.37
C PRO A 28 -7.46 -17.08 17.46
N THR A 29 -7.64 -15.90 16.87
CA THR A 29 -8.66 -15.67 15.84
C THR A 29 -8.03 -15.80 14.46
N TYR A 30 -8.51 -16.77 13.67
CA TYR A 30 -8.09 -16.94 12.29
C TYR A 30 -9.09 -16.31 11.33
N ARG A 31 -8.59 -15.62 10.30
CA ARG A 31 -9.37 -15.15 9.16
C ARG A 31 -8.79 -15.78 7.91
N VAL A 32 -9.52 -16.75 7.34
CA VAL A 32 -9.09 -17.48 6.15
C VAL A 32 -9.95 -17.04 4.96
N PHE A 33 -9.30 -16.74 3.85
CA PHE A 33 -9.93 -16.53 2.55
C PHE A 33 -9.30 -17.53 1.58
N SER A 34 -10.12 -18.44 1.03
CA SER A 34 -9.70 -19.48 0.08
C SER A 34 -10.46 -19.35 -1.23
N VAL A 35 -9.76 -19.60 -2.34
CA VAL A 35 -10.32 -19.61 -3.68
C VAL A 35 -9.91 -20.93 -4.34
N GLY A 36 -10.90 -21.74 -4.72
CA GLY A 36 -10.69 -23.04 -5.37
C GLY A 36 -11.32 -23.05 -6.75
N THR A 37 -10.61 -22.53 -7.75
CA THR A 37 -11.07 -22.43 -9.14
C THR A 37 -10.00 -22.92 -10.09
N THR A 38 -10.41 -23.34 -11.29
CA THR A 38 -9.51 -23.69 -12.40
C THR A 38 -9.58 -22.60 -13.45
N VAL A 39 -8.43 -22.00 -13.78
CA VAL A 39 -8.35 -20.93 -14.78
C VAL A 39 -7.30 -21.27 -15.83
N SER A 40 -7.56 -20.91 -17.09
CA SER A 40 -6.56 -20.96 -18.16
C SER A 40 -5.88 -19.60 -18.25
N VAL A 41 -4.59 -19.53 -17.94
CA VAL A 41 -3.80 -18.30 -17.99
C VAL A 41 -2.81 -18.41 -19.17
N PRO A 42 -2.75 -17.42 -20.08
CA PRO A 42 -1.73 -17.43 -21.12
C PRO A 42 -0.33 -17.23 -20.51
N ASP A 43 0.70 -17.64 -21.24
CA ASP A 43 2.09 -17.46 -20.80
C ASP A 43 2.42 -15.96 -20.58
N GLY A 44 3.00 -15.63 -19.43
CA GLY A 44 3.22 -14.26 -18.97
C GLY A 44 1.95 -13.50 -18.58
N GLY A 45 0.78 -14.14 -18.64
CA GLY A 45 -0.51 -13.55 -18.32
C GLY A 45 -0.86 -13.57 -16.83
N ALA A 46 -1.94 -12.85 -16.51
CA ALA A 46 -2.55 -12.83 -15.19
C ALA A 46 -4.06 -13.09 -15.30
N ALA A 47 -4.61 -13.89 -14.38
CA ALA A 47 -6.05 -14.09 -14.23
C ALA A 47 -6.51 -13.67 -12.82
N TYR A 48 -7.61 -12.94 -12.75
CA TYR A 48 -8.24 -12.60 -11.48
C TYR A 48 -9.12 -13.76 -11.01
N LEU A 49 -8.78 -14.33 -9.85
CA LEU A 49 -9.50 -15.47 -9.28
C LEU A 49 -10.70 -15.04 -8.44
N GLY A 50 -10.70 -13.80 -7.98
CA GLY A 50 -11.80 -13.20 -7.21
C GLY A 50 -11.32 -12.49 -5.96
N GLY A 51 -12.28 -12.00 -5.18
CA GLY A 51 -12.00 -11.30 -3.95
C GLY A 51 -13.25 -11.00 -3.14
N VAL A 52 -13.08 -10.76 -1.84
CA VAL A 52 -14.14 -10.37 -0.92
C VAL A 52 -13.80 -9.04 -0.27
N THR A 53 -14.73 -8.08 -0.35
CA THR A 53 -14.65 -6.81 0.35
C THR A 53 -15.76 -6.75 1.39
N ARG A 54 -15.40 -6.53 2.65
CA ARG A 54 -16.30 -6.43 3.79
C ARG A 54 -16.18 -5.03 4.38
N GLY A 55 -17.31 -4.36 4.57
CA GLY A 55 -17.39 -3.08 5.28
C GLY A 55 -18.28 -3.21 6.51
N ALA A 56 -17.89 -2.60 7.63
CA ALA A 56 -18.76 -2.43 8.79
C ALA A 56 -18.79 -0.96 9.21
N TRP A 57 -19.99 -0.44 9.44
CA TRP A 57 -20.22 0.91 9.93
C TRP A 57 -20.93 0.84 11.28
N SER A 58 -20.44 1.60 12.25
CA SER A 58 -20.97 1.70 13.60
C SER A 58 -21.10 3.17 13.98
N SER A 59 -22.21 3.52 14.59
CA SER A 59 -22.43 4.86 15.14
C SER A 59 -23.09 4.69 16.50
N SER A 60 -22.45 5.22 17.54
CA SER A 60 -22.96 5.22 18.90
C SER A 60 -23.11 6.66 19.37
N SER A 61 -24.31 7.01 19.82
CA SER A 61 -24.66 8.34 20.32
C SER A 61 -25.07 8.24 21.78
N ARG A 62 -24.46 9.05 22.65
CA ARG A 62 -24.85 9.22 24.06
C ARG A 62 -25.03 10.71 24.34
N GLY A 63 -26.17 11.12 24.88
CA GLY A 63 -26.44 12.53 25.16
C GLY A 63 -27.53 12.71 26.22
N VAL A 64 -27.71 13.95 26.66
CA VAL A 64 -28.72 14.31 27.67
C VAL A 64 -30.13 14.22 27.04
N PRO A 65 -31.07 13.43 27.62
CA PRO A 65 -32.43 13.33 27.11
C PRO A 65 -33.08 14.71 26.93
N GLY A 66 -33.72 14.95 25.79
CA GLY A 66 -34.38 16.22 25.45
C GLY A 66 -33.47 17.23 24.73
N LEU A 67 -32.31 17.58 25.30
CA LEU A 67 -31.39 18.57 24.70
C LEU A 67 -30.55 17.98 23.55
N SER A 68 -30.29 16.67 23.57
CA SER A 68 -29.52 15.95 22.54
C SER A 68 -30.28 15.67 21.23
N GLN A 69 -31.46 16.27 21.05
CA GLN A 69 -32.28 16.09 19.85
C GLN A 69 -32.51 17.41 19.13
N VAL A 70 -32.20 18.55 19.78
CA VAL A 70 -32.38 19.89 19.23
C VAL A 70 -31.32 20.14 18.13
N PRO A 71 -31.71 20.32 16.86
CA PRO A 71 -30.77 20.65 15.79
C PRO A 71 -29.97 21.92 16.15
N GLY A 72 -28.68 21.95 15.84
CA GLY A 72 -27.78 23.07 16.18
C GLY A 72 -27.17 22.98 17.57
N LEU A 73 -27.97 22.83 18.64
CA LEU A 73 -27.44 22.68 20.02
C LEU A 73 -27.00 21.24 20.34
N ASN A 74 -27.46 20.27 19.56
CA ASN A 74 -27.14 18.85 19.68
C ASN A 74 -25.64 18.61 19.97
N ARG A 75 -24.78 19.32 19.24
CA ARG A 75 -23.32 19.13 19.26
C ARG A 75 -22.68 19.44 20.62
N LEU A 76 -23.35 20.22 21.48
CA LEU A 76 -22.87 20.56 22.82
C LEU A 76 -23.32 19.55 23.90
N PHE A 77 -24.35 18.75 23.62
CA PHE A 77 -24.98 17.84 24.60
C PHE A 77 -24.96 16.36 24.18
N THR A 78 -24.25 16.02 23.10
CA THR A 78 -24.01 14.62 22.71
C THR A 78 -22.55 14.31 22.55
N ASN A 79 -22.21 13.08 22.89
CA ASN A 79 -21.01 12.40 22.47
C ASN A 79 -21.40 11.36 21.40
N ARG A 80 -20.86 11.51 20.19
CA ARG A 80 -21.08 10.60 19.06
C ARG A 80 -19.76 9.93 18.68
N GLY A 81 -19.69 8.61 18.79
CA GLY A 81 -18.62 7.79 18.22
C GLY A 81 -19.07 7.23 16.87
N ILE A 82 -18.25 7.41 15.84
CA ILE A 82 -18.44 6.82 14.51
C ILE A 82 -17.24 5.91 14.25
N GLY A 83 -17.48 4.65 13.92
CA GLY A 83 -16.45 3.68 13.56
C GLY A 83 -16.78 3.05 12.22
N SER A 84 -15.82 3.05 11.30
CA SER A 84 -15.91 2.34 10.04
C SER A 84 -14.72 1.37 9.91
N SER A 85 -14.97 0.19 9.35
CA SER A 85 -13.92 -0.75 9.00
C SER A 85 -14.20 -1.29 7.61
N VAL A 86 -13.16 -1.36 6.78
CA VAL A 86 -13.24 -1.96 5.44
C VAL A 86 -12.08 -2.94 5.32
N THR A 87 -12.36 -4.15 4.86
CA THR A 87 -11.39 -5.22 4.68
C THR A 87 -11.60 -5.82 3.31
N SER A 88 -10.59 -5.74 2.45
CA SER A 88 -10.57 -6.37 1.14
C SER A 88 -9.59 -7.54 1.11
N SER A 89 -9.91 -8.56 0.33
CA SER A 89 -9.03 -9.71 0.08
C SER A 89 -9.21 -10.10 -1.38
N HIS A 90 -8.13 -10.22 -2.13
CA HIS A 90 -8.15 -10.51 -3.56
C HIS A 90 -7.16 -11.63 -3.88
N ALA A 91 -7.47 -12.42 -4.90
CA ALA A 91 -6.62 -13.50 -5.39
C ALA A 91 -6.44 -13.39 -6.90
N TYR A 92 -5.20 -13.55 -7.35
CA TYR A 92 -4.80 -13.54 -8.75
C TYR A 92 -3.84 -14.72 -8.98
N ALA A 93 -3.83 -15.25 -10.20
CA ALA A 93 -2.87 -16.24 -10.66
C ALA A 93 -2.07 -15.68 -11.84
N THR A 94 -0.75 -15.86 -11.80
CA THR A 94 0.16 -15.55 -12.91
C THR A 94 0.87 -16.83 -13.32
N ALA A 95 1.03 -17.04 -14.62
CA ALA A 95 1.71 -18.22 -15.15
C ALA A 95 2.86 -17.78 -16.07
N THR A 96 3.99 -18.47 -15.95
CA THR A 96 5.14 -18.30 -16.84
C THR A 96 5.67 -19.68 -17.18
N ILE A 97 5.80 -19.96 -18.47
CA ILE A 97 6.34 -21.20 -19.02
C ILE A 97 7.84 -21.02 -19.18
N ILE A 98 8.62 -21.92 -18.59
CA ILE A 98 10.08 -21.90 -18.66
C ILE A 98 10.55 -23.08 -19.49
N ASP A 99 11.27 -22.81 -20.58
CA ASP A 99 12.06 -23.83 -21.28
C ASP A 99 13.43 -23.99 -20.61
N HIS A 100 13.61 -25.11 -19.91
CA HIS A 100 14.86 -25.40 -19.21
C HIS A 100 16.05 -25.67 -20.16
N ALA A 101 15.81 -26.16 -21.37
CA ALA A 101 16.91 -26.51 -22.29
C ALA A 101 17.54 -25.26 -22.91
N GLU A 102 16.72 -24.26 -23.27
CA GLU A 102 17.22 -22.97 -23.73
C GLU A 102 17.93 -22.22 -22.60
N MET A 103 17.33 -22.20 -21.41
CA MET A 103 17.90 -21.52 -20.24
C MET A 103 19.25 -22.13 -19.83
N ASP A 104 19.37 -23.46 -19.82
CA ASP A 104 20.63 -24.14 -19.52
C ASP A 104 21.71 -23.81 -20.56
N ARG A 105 21.34 -23.78 -21.84
CA ARG A 105 22.27 -23.36 -22.91
C ARG A 105 22.74 -21.91 -22.74
N ALA A 106 21.83 -21.00 -22.38
CA ALA A 106 22.17 -19.60 -22.11
C ALA A 106 23.10 -19.47 -20.89
N LEU A 107 22.81 -20.21 -19.81
CA LEU A 107 23.61 -20.22 -18.58
C LEU A 107 25.01 -20.82 -18.83
N LEU A 108 25.11 -21.88 -19.63
CA LEU A 108 26.38 -22.46 -20.06
C LEU A 108 27.17 -21.52 -20.98
N ALA A 109 26.51 -20.83 -21.90
CA ALA A 109 27.15 -19.84 -22.76
C ALA A 109 27.70 -18.65 -21.95
N GLU A 110 26.93 -18.15 -20.97
CA GLU A 110 27.41 -17.09 -20.08
C GLU A 110 28.53 -17.59 -19.16
N ALA A 111 28.44 -18.81 -18.63
CA ALA A 111 29.51 -19.42 -17.85
C ALA A 111 30.78 -19.62 -18.70
N ALA A 112 30.64 -19.95 -19.98
CA ALA A 112 31.76 -20.04 -20.92
C ALA A 112 32.36 -18.65 -21.21
N ALA A 113 31.53 -17.61 -21.41
CA ALA A 113 32.00 -16.24 -21.58
C ALA A 113 32.76 -15.74 -20.33
N ARG A 114 32.18 -15.92 -19.13
CA ARG A 114 32.86 -15.61 -17.87
C ARG A 114 34.13 -16.42 -17.68
N ARG A 115 34.16 -17.69 -18.11
CA ARG A 115 35.38 -18.51 -18.08
C ARG A 115 36.44 -17.99 -19.05
N GLY A 116 36.04 -17.45 -20.20
CA GLY A 116 36.93 -16.81 -21.19
C GLY A 116 37.66 -15.59 -20.63
N ASP A 117 36.98 -14.76 -19.82
CA ASP A 117 37.62 -13.64 -19.09
C ASP A 117 38.71 -14.12 -18.11
N PHE A 118 38.63 -15.37 -17.65
CA PHE A 118 39.67 -16.02 -16.83
C PHE A 118 40.64 -16.91 -17.64
N GLY A 119 40.42 -17.08 -18.95
CA GLY A 119 40.91 -18.21 -19.75
C GLY A 119 42.03 -17.91 -20.75
N ASP A 120 42.35 -16.65 -21.03
CA ASP A 120 43.49 -16.26 -21.89
C ASP A 120 44.78 -15.92 -21.10
N ALA A 121 44.80 -16.21 -19.80
CA ALA A 121 46.05 -16.37 -19.08
C ALA A 121 46.63 -17.76 -19.41
N SER A 122 47.40 -17.79 -20.49
CA SER A 122 48.47 -18.73 -20.81
C SER A 122 48.82 -19.74 -19.70
N PHE A 123 48.90 -21.02 -20.07
CA PHE A 123 49.47 -22.11 -19.28
C PHE A 123 50.82 -21.69 -18.65
N GLY A 124 50.76 -21.17 -17.42
CA GLY A 124 51.91 -20.57 -16.75
C GLY A 124 51.52 -19.53 -15.70
N GLY A 125 50.65 -19.88 -14.74
CA GLY A 125 50.42 -18.98 -13.59
C GLY A 125 49.20 -19.29 -12.76
N ALA A 126 49.43 -19.61 -11.49
CA ALA A 126 48.47 -19.81 -10.40
C ALA A 126 47.44 -20.93 -10.63
N SER A 127 47.87 -22.13 -10.27
CA SER A 127 47.05 -23.34 -10.20
C SER A 127 45.73 -23.10 -9.44
N ALA A 128 44.67 -23.85 -9.75
CA ALA A 128 43.38 -23.78 -9.03
C ALA A 128 43.55 -23.90 -7.50
N THR A 129 44.64 -24.54 -7.05
CA THR A 129 45.12 -24.60 -5.67
C THR A 129 45.54 -23.25 -5.10
N ASP A 130 46.16 -22.35 -5.86
CA ASP A 130 46.51 -21.00 -5.41
C ASP A 130 45.26 -20.13 -5.20
N ARG A 131 44.27 -20.24 -6.10
CA ARG A 131 42.98 -19.55 -5.93
C ARG A 131 42.20 -20.09 -4.74
N ARG A 132 42.24 -21.41 -4.54
CA ARG A 132 41.62 -22.07 -3.38
C ARG A 132 42.35 -21.72 -2.09
N ALA A 133 43.67 -21.63 -2.10
CA ALA A 133 44.48 -21.19 -0.98
C ALA A 133 44.21 -19.71 -0.65
N ALA A 134 44.11 -18.84 -1.65
CA ALA A 134 43.75 -17.44 -1.47
C ALA A 134 42.35 -17.29 -0.84
N TYR A 135 41.35 -17.99 -1.39
CA TYR A 135 39.99 -17.96 -0.85
C TYR A 135 39.95 -18.50 0.59
N LEU A 136 40.58 -19.65 0.84
CA LEU A 136 40.66 -20.20 2.20
C LEU A 136 41.42 -19.29 3.16
N SER A 137 42.51 -18.65 2.72
CA SER A 137 43.28 -17.72 3.55
C SER A 137 42.47 -16.48 3.91
N GLU A 138 41.60 -16.01 3.01
CA GLU A 138 40.71 -14.87 3.24
C GLU A 138 39.66 -15.16 4.35
N PHE A 139 39.22 -16.41 4.48
CA PHE A 139 38.26 -16.82 5.50
C PHE A 139 38.91 -17.39 6.78
N VAL A 140 40.08 -18.04 6.68
CA VAL A 140 40.80 -18.63 7.82
C VAL A 140 41.57 -17.58 8.61
N ALA A 141 42.10 -16.53 7.95
CA ALA A 141 42.72 -15.41 8.67
C ALA A 141 41.69 -14.49 9.35
N ARG A 142 40.39 -14.65 9.08
CA ARG A 142 39.29 -13.91 9.72
C ARG A 142 38.95 -14.46 11.13
N GLY A 143 39.92 -15.06 11.81
CA GLY A 143 39.81 -15.52 13.20
C GLY A 143 39.95 -14.41 14.26
N MET A 144 40.19 -13.17 13.84
CA MET A 144 40.20 -12.02 14.73
C MET A 144 39.64 -10.82 13.97
N GLN A 145 38.34 -10.60 14.08
CA GLN A 145 37.74 -9.32 13.69
C GLN A 145 38.31 -8.23 14.61
N THR A 146 39.44 -7.63 14.25
CA THR A 146 39.56 -6.19 14.49
C THR A 146 38.54 -5.57 13.55
N VAL A 147 37.47 -5.05 14.13
CA VAL A 147 36.46 -4.23 13.45
C VAL A 147 37.20 -3.18 12.63
N THR A 148 37.38 -3.43 11.34
CA THR A 148 37.76 -2.39 10.41
C THR A 148 36.58 -1.43 10.36
N PRO A 149 36.80 -0.11 10.53
CA PRO A 149 35.72 0.84 10.34
C PRO A 149 35.20 0.62 8.93
N VAL A 150 33.93 0.22 8.84
CA VAL A 150 33.16 0.15 7.60
C VAL A 150 33.46 1.41 6.81
N THR A 151 34.21 1.28 5.72
CA THR A 151 34.23 2.31 4.71
C THR A 151 32.77 2.44 4.27
N PRO A 152 32.13 3.61 4.44
CA PRO A 152 30.76 3.76 4.01
C PRO A 152 30.75 3.46 2.51
N VAL A 153 30.19 2.31 2.15
CA VAL A 153 29.76 2.04 0.78
C VAL A 153 28.84 3.20 0.46
N ALA A 154 29.31 4.10 -0.41
CA ALA A 154 28.45 5.13 -0.95
C ALA A 154 27.19 4.41 -1.46
N PRO A 155 25.98 4.80 -1.03
CA PRO A 155 24.78 4.17 -1.50
C PRO A 155 24.71 4.41 -3.01
N ASN A 156 25.13 3.41 -3.79
CA ASN A 156 25.00 3.40 -5.25
C ASN A 156 23.55 3.06 -5.67
N LEU A 157 22.59 3.41 -4.83
CA LEU A 157 21.26 3.74 -5.27
C LEU A 157 21.39 5.21 -5.70
N ALA A 158 21.48 5.46 -7.00
CA ALA A 158 21.12 6.76 -7.54
C ALA A 158 19.64 6.99 -7.22
N VAL A 159 19.36 7.36 -5.97
CA VAL A 159 18.12 7.98 -5.58
C VAL A 159 18.18 9.31 -6.33
N PRO A 160 17.34 9.52 -7.37
CA PRO A 160 17.33 10.77 -8.11
C PRO A 160 17.31 11.90 -7.07
N ALA A 161 18.22 12.86 -7.24
CA ALA A 161 18.32 13.97 -6.31
C ALA A 161 16.92 14.59 -6.16
N PRO A 162 16.57 15.18 -5.00
CA PRO A 162 15.23 15.73 -4.80
C PRO A 162 14.76 16.66 -5.96
N VAL A 163 15.68 17.31 -6.67
CA VAL A 163 15.42 18.08 -7.90
C VAL A 163 14.94 17.23 -9.09
N ASP A 164 15.52 16.05 -9.30
CA ASP A 164 15.15 15.15 -10.39
C ASP A 164 13.76 14.55 -10.15
N ARG A 165 13.37 14.34 -8.88
CA ARG A 165 12.02 13.87 -8.51
C ARG A 165 10.96 14.92 -8.77
N LEU A 166 11.25 16.19 -8.51
CA LEU A 166 10.34 17.31 -8.80
C LEU A 166 10.21 17.48 -10.31
N ALA A 167 11.33 17.50 -11.06
CA ALA A 167 11.32 17.59 -12.51
C ALA A 167 10.55 16.43 -13.18
N ASN A 168 10.75 15.20 -12.72
CA ASN A 168 10.01 14.04 -13.22
C ASN A 168 8.52 14.09 -12.86
N ALA A 169 8.17 14.61 -11.67
CA ALA A 169 6.77 14.78 -11.27
C ALA A 169 6.06 15.89 -12.06
N GLU A 170 6.74 16.98 -12.35
CA GLU A 170 6.24 18.07 -13.21
C GLU A 170 6.05 17.59 -14.65
N ALA A 171 7.02 16.86 -15.21
CA ALA A 171 6.90 16.26 -16.54
C ALA A 171 5.75 15.24 -16.63
N GLN A 172 5.53 14.43 -15.58
CA GLN A 172 4.39 13.52 -15.50
C GLN A 172 3.06 14.28 -15.43
N GLN A 173 2.98 15.37 -14.66
CA GLN A 173 1.78 16.20 -14.59
C GLN A 173 1.46 16.83 -15.95
N GLU A 174 2.46 17.35 -16.67
CA GLU A 174 2.26 17.91 -18.01
C GLU A 174 1.72 16.87 -19.00
N ALA A 175 2.28 15.66 -18.98
CA ALA A 175 1.82 14.54 -19.82
C ALA A 175 0.37 14.16 -19.50
N GLU A 176 0.00 14.05 -18.22
CA GLU A 176 -1.39 13.78 -17.81
C GLU A 176 -2.34 14.88 -18.27
N MET A 177 -1.96 16.15 -18.12
CA MET A 177 -2.81 17.28 -18.52
C MET A 177 -2.98 17.35 -20.04
N ALA A 178 -1.96 17.00 -20.83
CA ALA A 178 -2.07 16.90 -22.29
C ALA A 178 -3.11 15.84 -22.72
N MET A 179 -3.16 14.69 -22.03
CA MET A 179 -4.17 13.66 -22.30
C MET A 179 -5.59 14.18 -22.04
N TYR A 180 -5.81 14.96 -20.98
CA TYR A 180 -7.11 15.56 -20.70
C TYR A 180 -7.54 16.60 -21.75
N LEU A 181 -6.59 17.34 -22.32
CA LEU A 181 -6.86 18.28 -23.41
C LEU A 181 -7.30 17.55 -24.68
N GLN A 182 -6.54 16.55 -25.12
CA GLN A 182 -6.89 15.74 -26.30
C GLN A 182 -8.25 15.05 -26.12
N ARG A 183 -8.52 14.53 -24.91
CA ARG A 183 -9.83 13.95 -24.58
C ARG A 183 -10.95 14.99 -24.69
N ALA A 184 -10.74 16.21 -24.21
CA ALA A 184 -11.71 17.28 -24.30
C ALA A 184 -12.03 17.65 -25.76
N GLU A 185 -11.02 17.78 -26.60
CA GLU A 185 -11.16 18.07 -28.05
C GLU A 185 -11.92 16.96 -28.78
N SER A 186 -11.61 15.69 -28.49
CA SER A 186 -12.33 14.55 -29.06
C SER A 186 -13.80 14.53 -28.63
N ALA A 187 -14.10 14.91 -27.38
CA ALA A 187 -15.47 14.98 -26.86
C ALA A 187 -16.27 16.14 -27.45
N GLU A 188 -15.62 17.28 -27.75
CA GLU A 188 -16.22 18.37 -28.51
C GLU A 188 -16.51 17.95 -29.96
N ALA A 189 -15.56 17.29 -30.64
CA ALA A 189 -15.75 16.79 -32.01
C ALA A 189 -16.86 15.74 -32.11
N ALA A 190 -17.01 14.90 -31.07
CA ALA A 190 -18.10 13.95 -30.94
C ALA A 190 -19.45 14.58 -30.51
N GLY A 191 -19.50 15.90 -30.28
CA GLY A 191 -20.71 16.61 -29.84
C GLY A 191 -21.13 16.32 -28.40
N ASN A 192 -20.31 15.63 -27.61
CA ASN A 192 -20.62 15.26 -26.23
C ASN A 192 -20.14 16.33 -25.24
N LEU A 193 -20.93 17.41 -25.16
CA LEU A 193 -20.61 18.59 -24.34
C LEU A 193 -20.45 18.28 -22.84
N GLY A 194 -21.13 17.24 -22.32
CA GLY A 194 -21.01 16.85 -20.92
C GLY A 194 -19.63 16.28 -20.57
N ALA A 195 -19.12 15.38 -21.42
CA ALA A 195 -17.79 14.80 -21.25
C ALA A 195 -16.67 15.84 -21.48
N ALA A 196 -16.87 16.75 -22.43
CA ALA A 196 -15.97 17.88 -22.67
C ALA A 196 -15.87 18.80 -21.44
N ARG A 197 -17.00 19.15 -20.81
CA ARG A 197 -17.04 19.97 -19.58
C ARG A 197 -16.29 19.32 -18.42
N CYS A 198 -16.43 18.00 -18.25
CA CYS A 198 -15.69 17.28 -17.22
C CYS A 198 -14.18 17.38 -17.45
N SER A 199 -13.71 17.14 -18.68
CA SER A 199 -12.28 17.18 -19.02
C SER A 199 -11.69 18.59 -18.88
N TYR A 200 -12.40 19.63 -19.34
CA TYR A 200 -11.98 21.02 -19.14
C TYR A 200 -12.03 21.46 -17.66
N SER A 201 -12.94 20.92 -16.85
CA SER A 201 -12.99 21.24 -15.41
C SER A 201 -11.76 20.75 -14.64
N VAL A 202 -11.14 19.65 -15.10
CA VAL A 202 -9.88 19.14 -14.54
C VAL A 202 -8.73 20.09 -14.91
N LEU A 203 -8.66 20.51 -16.17
CA LEU A 203 -7.65 21.46 -16.67
C LEU A 203 -7.71 22.82 -15.96
N ALA A 204 -8.91 23.33 -15.69
CA ALA A 204 -9.09 24.60 -14.97
C ALA A 204 -8.58 24.55 -13.51
N ARG A 205 -8.50 23.36 -12.90
CA ARG A 205 -8.06 23.17 -11.52
C ARG A 205 -6.59 22.80 -11.38
N ARG A 206 -6.05 22.01 -12.32
CA ARG A 206 -4.75 21.34 -12.19
C ARG A 206 -3.77 21.60 -13.35
N GLY A 207 -4.21 22.21 -14.45
CA GLY A 207 -3.36 22.47 -15.61
C GLY A 207 -2.30 23.55 -15.37
N SER A 208 -1.36 23.71 -16.30
CA SER A 208 -0.48 24.88 -16.35
C SER A 208 -1.31 26.18 -16.44
N GLU A 209 -0.73 27.33 -16.08
CA GLU A 209 -1.45 28.61 -16.10
C GLU A 209 -2.06 28.96 -17.46
N GLU A 210 -1.41 28.57 -18.55
CA GLU A 210 -1.94 28.73 -19.91
C GLU A 210 -3.14 27.83 -20.17
N LEU A 211 -3.06 26.55 -19.77
CA LEU A 211 -4.15 25.58 -19.89
C LEU A 211 -5.35 25.98 -19.04
N LYS A 212 -5.14 26.54 -17.84
CA LYS A 212 -6.21 27.08 -16.99
C LYS A 212 -6.97 28.19 -17.69
N ARG A 213 -6.27 29.15 -18.32
CA ARG A 213 -6.88 30.26 -19.07
C ARG A 213 -7.64 29.76 -20.31
N LEU A 214 -7.12 28.75 -20.99
CA LEU A 214 -7.81 28.10 -22.11
C LEU A 214 -9.08 27.38 -21.63
N ALA A 215 -8.97 26.56 -20.59
CA ALA A 215 -10.07 25.79 -20.04
C ALA A 215 -11.19 26.68 -19.48
N ALA A 216 -10.86 27.79 -18.81
CA ALA A 216 -11.84 28.76 -18.33
C ALA A 216 -12.63 29.41 -19.48
N ARG A 217 -11.95 29.81 -20.57
CA ARG A 217 -12.59 30.35 -21.78
C ARG A 217 -13.51 29.32 -22.45
N ARG A 218 -13.06 28.07 -22.55
CA ARG A 218 -13.84 26.96 -23.13
C ARG A 218 -15.06 26.60 -22.27
N LEU A 219 -14.90 26.53 -20.95
CA LEU A 219 -16.01 26.28 -20.04
C LEU A 219 -17.07 27.40 -20.09
N ALA A 220 -16.65 28.66 -20.23
CA ALA A 220 -17.59 29.77 -20.41
C ALA A 220 -18.39 29.66 -21.72
N ALA A 221 -17.75 29.25 -22.82
CA ALA A 221 -18.43 29.00 -24.10
C ALA A 221 -19.40 27.81 -24.02
N LEU A 222 -19.01 26.74 -23.31
CA LEU A 222 -19.83 25.53 -23.11
C LEU A 222 -20.94 25.70 -22.05
N ALA A 223 -20.90 26.78 -21.26
CA ALA A 223 -21.87 27.09 -20.20
C ALA A 223 -23.13 27.83 -20.69
N GLY A 224 -23.29 28.03 -22.01
CA GLY A 224 -24.54 28.52 -22.62
C GLY A 224 -25.76 27.68 -22.25
N PRO A 225 -26.98 28.24 -22.33
CA PRO A 225 -28.18 27.78 -21.61
C PRO A 225 -28.68 26.42 -22.12
N THR A 226 -28.15 25.34 -21.56
CA THR A 226 -28.68 23.97 -21.71
C THR A 226 -28.63 23.17 -20.41
N THR A 227 -28.42 23.84 -19.27
CA THR A 227 -28.32 23.21 -17.93
C THR A 227 -29.66 22.64 -17.41
N GLY A 228 -30.70 22.49 -18.25
CA GLY A 228 -32.02 22.00 -17.83
C GLY A 228 -32.42 20.60 -18.29
N ASP A 229 -31.96 20.10 -19.44
CA ASP A 229 -32.84 19.20 -20.22
C ASP A 229 -32.32 17.77 -20.49
N LYS A 230 -31.32 17.29 -19.73
CA LYS A 230 -30.78 15.92 -19.92
C LYS A 230 -30.83 14.99 -18.71
N LEU A 231 -31.62 15.34 -17.69
CA LEU A 231 -31.89 14.42 -16.56
C LEU A 231 -33.25 13.70 -16.65
N ALA A 232 -34.05 13.92 -17.70
CA ALA A 232 -35.38 13.32 -17.85
C ALA A 232 -35.45 12.07 -18.77
N GLY A 233 -34.32 11.54 -19.25
CA GLY A 233 -34.32 10.47 -20.25
C GLY A 233 -33.32 9.36 -19.97
N ARG A 234 -33.49 8.63 -18.86
CA ARG A 234 -32.81 7.34 -18.66
C ARG A 234 -33.58 6.44 -17.68
N GLU A 235 -34.82 6.16 -18.00
CA GLU A 235 -35.46 4.91 -17.61
C GLU A 235 -35.73 4.12 -18.89
N HIS A 236 -35.06 2.97 -18.99
CA HIS A 236 -35.41 1.70 -19.66
C HIS A 236 -34.17 0.81 -19.69
#